data_AF-A0A934T0V0-F1
#
_entry.id   AF-A0A934T0V0-F1
#
_cell.length_a   1.000
_cell.length_b   1.000
_cell.length_c   1.000
_cell.angle_alpha   90.00
_cell.angle_beta   90.00
_cell.angle_gamma   90.00
#
_symmetry.space_group_name_H-M   'P 1'
#
loop_
_entity.id
_entity.type
_entity.pdbx_description
1 polymer ?
#
loop_
_entity_poly.entity_id
_entity_poly.type
_entity_poly.pdbx_seq_one_letter_code
_entity_poly.pdbx_strand_id
1 'polypeptide(L)'
;MSRLTMQTVASLPQDFPRADLVREVLSNYEMCSELVAQIVAEVRKEQLRSPLISTPEIVEMRLDLARRFGWGCFPGELEWIFRNVVRELGCDMPSSLVP
;
A
#
# COMPACT_ATOMS: atom_id res chain seq x y z
N MET A 1 -12.64 26.11 -53.58
CA MET A 1 -12.19 26.65 -52.28
C MET A 1 -13.00 25.98 -51.19
N SER A 2 -12.50 24.87 -50.64
CA SER A 2 -13.26 24.03 -49.69
C SER A 2 -12.96 24.43 -48.25
N ARG A 3 -14.04 24.61 -47.48
CA ARG A 3 -14.09 24.95 -46.05
C ARG A 3 -13.34 23.92 -45.20
N LEU A 4 -12.46 24.38 -44.32
CA LEU A 4 -11.95 23.62 -43.19
C LEU A 4 -13.08 23.45 -42.16
N THR A 5 -13.61 22.24 -42.03
CA THR A 5 -14.48 21.85 -40.92
C THR A 5 -13.65 21.77 -39.64
N MET A 6 -13.98 22.63 -38.67
CA MET A 6 -13.52 22.51 -37.28
C MET A 6 -13.80 21.09 -36.79
N GLN A 7 -12.74 20.33 -36.52
CA GLN A 7 -12.84 19.07 -35.80
C GLN A 7 -13.32 19.37 -34.38
N THR A 8 -14.55 18.92 -34.10
CA THR A 8 -15.16 18.86 -32.79
C THR A 8 -14.21 18.15 -31.83
N VAL A 9 -13.79 18.84 -30.78
CA VAL A 9 -13.02 18.25 -29.67
C VAL A 9 -13.89 17.16 -29.05
N ALA A 10 -13.49 15.90 -29.20
CA ALA A 10 -14.17 14.79 -28.55
C ALA A 10 -14.04 14.97 -27.03
N SER A 11 -15.17 15.23 -26.36
CA SER A 11 -15.27 15.25 -24.90
C SER A 11 -14.90 13.87 -24.37
N LEU A 12 -13.96 13.83 -23.42
CA LEU A 12 -13.52 12.60 -22.74
C LEU A 12 -14.74 11.82 -22.20
N PRO A 13 -14.74 10.47 -22.29
CA PRO A 13 -15.80 9.64 -21.72
C PRO A 13 -16.01 9.97 -20.24
N GLN A 14 -17.27 9.97 -19.77
CA GLN A 14 -17.60 10.23 -18.35
C GLN A 14 -16.90 9.26 -17.38
N ASP A 15 -16.55 8.07 -17.86
CA ASP A 15 -15.88 7.02 -17.10
C ASP A 15 -14.35 7.19 -17.06
N PHE A 16 -13.81 8.21 -17.74
CA PHE A 16 -12.38 8.48 -17.71
C PHE A 16 -12.01 9.12 -16.36
N PRO A 17 -11.10 8.51 -15.58
CA PRO A 17 -10.79 9.03 -14.25
C PRO A 17 -10.22 10.44 -14.37
N ARG A 18 -10.79 11.36 -13.57
CA ARG A 18 -10.34 12.75 -13.54
C ARG A 18 -8.87 12.80 -13.16
N ALA A 19 -8.11 13.70 -13.79
CA ALA A 19 -6.66 13.82 -13.54
C ALA A 19 -6.32 14.03 -12.04
N ASP A 20 -7.19 14.69 -11.29
CA ASP A 20 -7.01 14.89 -9.85
C ASP A 20 -7.23 13.60 -9.05
N LEU A 21 -8.18 12.76 -9.45
CA LEU A 21 -8.40 11.45 -8.83
C LEU A 21 -7.21 10.51 -9.07
N VAL A 22 -6.65 10.51 -10.28
CA VAL A 22 -5.45 9.73 -10.60
C VAL A 22 -4.27 10.17 -9.74
N ARG A 23 -4.09 11.48 -9.56
CA ARG A 23 -3.01 12.05 -8.74
C ARG A 23 -3.16 11.66 -7.27
N GLU A 24 -4.37 11.71 -6.73
CA GLU A 24 -4.65 11.33 -5.35
C GLU A 24 -4.37 9.84 -5.11
N VAL A 25 -4.82 8.97 -6.02
CA VAL A 25 -4.55 7.53 -5.94
C VAL A 25 -3.05 7.24 -5.98
N LEU A 26 -2.30 7.89 -6.88
CA LEU A 26 -0.85 7.72 -6.97
C LEU A 26 -0.15 8.20 -5.70
N SER A 27 -0.54 9.36 -5.17
CA SER A 27 0.05 9.89 -3.93
C SER A 27 -0.22 8.98 -2.73
N ASN A 28 -1.44 8.45 -2.61
CA ASN A 28 -1.78 7.49 -1.55
C ASN A 28 -1.00 6.18 -1.70
N TYR A 29 -0.81 5.71 -2.93
CA TYR A 29 -0.01 4.52 -3.23
C TYR A 29 1.47 4.72 -2.87
N GLU A 30 2.05 5.87 -3.21
CA GLU A 30 3.43 6.24 -2.86
C GLU A 30 3.62 6.25 -1.34
N MET A 31 2.71 6.91 -0.61
CA MET A 31 2.72 6.94 0.85
C MET A 31 2.61 5.53 1.46
N CYS A 32 1.73 4.69 0.94
CA CYS A 32 1.62 3.30 1.41
C CYS A 32 2.90 2.51 1.13
N SER A 33 3.55 2.75 -0.01
CA SER A 33 4.80 2.09 -0.39
C SER A 33 5.96 2.51 0.52
N GLU A 34 6.03 3.79 0.90
CA GLU A 34 6.99 4.30 1.88
C GLU A 34 6.79 3.66 3.26
N LEU A 35 5.52 3.53 3.70
CA LEU A 35 5.19 2.86 4.96
C LEU A 35 5.63 1.38 4.95
N VAL A 36 5.40 0.67 3.84
CA VAL A 36 5.90 -0.71 3.67
C VAL A 36 7.41 -0.76 3.85
N ALA A 37 8.16 0.11 3.15
CA ALA A 37 9.61 0.15 3.24
C ALA A 37 10.11 0.43 4.67
N GLN A 38 9.46 1.36 5.37
CA GLN A 38 9.79 1.69 6.75
C GLN A 38 9.54 0.53 7.71
N ILE A 39 8.42 -0.17 7.57
CA ILE A 39 8.10 -1.34 8.40
C ILE A 39 9.09 -2.48 8.12
N VAL A 40 9.43 -2.73 6.85
CA VAL A 40 10.45 -3.72 6.46
C VAL A 40 11.79 -3.42 7.14
N ALA A 41 12.23 -2.16 7.15
CA ALA A 41 13.47 -1.76 7.81
C ALA A 41 13.43 -2.02 9.33
N GLU A 42 12.31 -1.72 9.99
CA GLU A 42 12.15 -1.98 11.43
C GLU A 42 12.06 -3.47 11.76
N VAL A 43 11.42 -4.28 10.90
CA VAL A 43 11.42 -5.75 11.07
C VAL A 43 12.84 -6.30 10.93
N ARG A 44 13.60 -5.87 9.93
CA ARG A 44 15.01 -6.29 9.75
C ARG A 44 15.88 -5.91 10.94
N LYS A 45 15.66 -4.73 11.51
CA LYS A 45 16.34 -4.29 12.74
C LYS A 45 15.98 -5.16 13.94
N GLU A 46 14.72 -5.56 14.05
CA GLU A 46 14.26 -6.45 15.12
C GLU A 46 14.81 -7.87 14.98
N GLN A 47 14.89 -8.41 13.76
CA GLN A 47 15.51 -9.72 13.49
C GLN A 47 16.96 -9.79 14.03
N LEU A 48 17.71 -8.70 13.94
CA LEU A 48 19.08 -8.61 14.48
C LEU A 48 19.13 -8.56 16.00
N ARG A 49 18.10 -7.99 16.65
CA ARG A 49 18.00 -7.86 18.11
C ARG A 49 17.46 -9.11 18.78
N SER A 50 16.55 -9.79 18.09
CA SER A 50 15.72 -10.87 18.62
C SER A 50 15.76 -12.09 17.69
N PRO A 51 16.92 -12.75 17.52
CA PRO A 51 17.10 -13.83 16.54
C PRO A 51 16.28 -15.11 16.83
N LEU A 52 15.70 -15.21 18.03
CA LEU A 52 14.84 -16.33 18.42
C LEU A 52 13.38 -16.17 17.97
N ILE A 53 12.97 -14.95 17.59
CA ILE A 53 11.62 -14.66 17.14
C ILE A 53 11.57 -14.81 15.63
N SER A 54 10.56 -15.54 15.14
CA SER A 54 10.40 -15.74 13.70
C SER A 54 10.00 -14.45 12.99
N THR A 55 10.41 -14.27 11.73
CA THR A 55 10.03 -13.08 10.95
C THR A 55 8.51 -12.86 10.88
N PRO A 56 7.68 -13.89 10.62
CA PRO A 56 6.21 -13.72 10.62
C PRO A 56 5.66 -13.23 11.95
N GLU A 57 6.21 -13.73 13.07
CA GLU A 57 5.81 -13.32 14.42
C GLU A 57 6.19 -11.86 14.70
N ILE A 58 7.37 -11.40 14.26
CA ILE A 58 7.73 -9.97 14.34
C ILE A 58 6.75 -9.10 13.54
N VAL A 59 6.39 -9.53 12.32
CA VAL A 59 5.41 -8.83 11.48
C VAL A 59 4.06 -8.76 12.17
N GLU A 60 3.60 -9.85 12.79
CA GLU A 60 2.35 -9.93 13.53
C GLU A 60 2.33 -9.00 14.75
N MET A 61 3.42 -8.96 15.52
CA MET A 61 3.58 -8.00 16.63
C MET A 61 3.49 -6.55 16.16
N ARG A 62 4.06 -6.23 15.00
CA ARG A 62 3.99 -4.87 14.41
C ARG A 62 2.59 -4.54 13.91
N LEU A 63 1.88 -5.51 13.32
CA LEU A 63 0.48 -5.35 12.91
C LEU A 63 -0.42 -5.06 14.11
N ASP A 64 -0.24 -5.81 15.20
CA ASP A 64 -0.98 -5.60 16.44
C ASP A 64 -0.73 -4.22 17.04
N LEU A 65 0.52 -3.75 17.01
CA LEU A 65 0.84 -2.39 17.42
C LEU A 65 0.13 -1.35 16.54
N ALA A 66 0.20 -1.49 15.21
CA ALA A 66 -0.48 -0.58 14.29
C ALA A 66 -1.99 -0.51 14.56
N ARG A 67 -2.64 -1.66 14.77
CA ARG A 67 -4.07 -1.74 15.14
C ARG A 67 -4.38 -1.03 16.45
N ARG A 68 -3.55 -1.22 17.49
CA ARG A 68 -3.75 -0.60 18.81
C ARG A 68 -3.61 0.92 18.77
N PHE A 69 -2.73 1.44 17.91
CA PHE A 69 -2.56 2.89 17.72
C PHE A 69 -3.56 3.48 16.72
N GLY A 70 -4.51 2.69 16.21
CA GLY A 70 -5.52 3.16 15.27
C GLY A 70 -4.94 3.57 13.91
N TRP A 71 -3.85 2.93 13.48
CA TRP A 71 -3.36 3.11 12.12
C TRP A 71 -4.34 2.48 11.13
N GLY A 72 -4.45 3.06 9.93
CA GLY A 72 -5.42 2.68 8.92
C GLY A 72 -6.62 3.63 8.91
N CYS A 73 -6.81 4.29 7.78
CA CYS A 73 -7.92 5.19 7.50
C CYS A 73 -9.13 4.42 6.94
N PHE A 74 -8.88 3.27 6.29
CA PHE A 74 -9.91 2.48 5.62
C PHE A 74 -9.80 0.98 5.92
N PRO A 75 -10.92 0.24 5.91
CA PRO A 75 -10.89 -1.21 6.05
C PRO A 75 -9.99 -1.86 5.01
N GLY A 76 -9.09 -2.75 5.43
CA GLY A 76 -8.19 -3.48 4.53
C GLY A 76 -6.88 -2.76 4.17
N GLU A 77 -6.70 -1.49 4.55
CA GLU A 77 -5.47 -0.74 4.29
C GLU A 77 -4.28 -1.35 5.05
N LEU A 78 -4.44 -1.61 6.35
CA LEU A 78 -3.41 -2.26 7.16
C LEU A 78 -3.09 -3.67 6.63
N GLU A 79 -4.11 -4.45 6.29
CA GLU A 79 -3.92 -5.78 5.72
C GLU A 79 -3.16 -5.71 4.40
N TRP A 80 -3.45 -4.72 3.55
CA TRP A 80 -2.70 -4.50 2.30
C TRP A 80 -1.24 -4.14 2.57
N ILE A 81 -0.98 -3.19 3.48
CA ILE A 81 0.38 -2.78 3.86
C ILE A 81 1.17 -3.98 4.37
N PHE A 82 0.65 -4.68 5.37
CA PHE A 82 1.37 -5.78 6.01
C PHE A 82 1.53 -7.01 5.11
N ARG A 83 0.58 -7.28 4.19
CA ARG A 83 0.80 -8.31 3.15
C ARG A 83 1.95 -7.93 2.22
N ASN A 84 2.13 -6.66 1.88
CA ASN A 84 3.27 -6.21 1.09
C ASN A 84 4.59 -6.26 1.88
N VAL A 85 4.57 -5.96 3.18
CA VAL A 85 5.72 -6.17 4.07
C VAL A 85 6.17 -7.64 4.06
N VAL A 86 5.23 -8.58 4.19
CA VAL A 86 5.53 -10.02 4.12
C VAL A 86 6.16 -10.41 2.77
N ARG A 87 5.64 -9.89 1.65
CA ARG A 87 6.20 -10.13 0.31
C ARG A 87 7.63 -9.63 0.19
N GLU A 88 7.91 -8.41 0.65
CA GLU A 88 9.25 -7.80 0.61
C GLU A 88 10.26 -8.50 1.51
N LEU A 89 9.79 -9.08 2.62
CA LEU A 89 10.64 -9.86 3.54
C LEU A 89 10.85 -11.30 3.06
N GLY A 90 9.99 -11.82 2.18
CA GLY A 90 10.03 -13.20 1.71
C GLY A 90 9.76 -14.24 2.80
N CYS A 91 8.93 -13.89 3.79
CA CYS A 91 8.56 -14.78 4.90
C CYS A 91 7.15 -15.36 4.74
N ASP A 92 6.81 -16.33 5.61
CA ASP A 92 5.46 -16.90 5.65
C ASP A 92 4.42 -15.86 6.07
N MET A 93 3.20 -15.97 5.53
CA MET A 93 2.10 -15.08 5.85
C MET A 93 1.59 -15.35 7.28
N PRO A 94 1.54 -14.34 8.17
CA PRO A 94 0.93 -14.46 9.49
C PRO A 94 -0.54 -14.88 9.43
N SER A 95 -0.99 -15.65 10.42
CA SER A 95 -2.37 -16.16 10.48
C SER A 95 -3.42 -15.04 10.51
N SER A 96 -3.10 -13.92 11.16
CA SER A 96 -3.92 -12.71 11.22
C SER A 96 -4.12 -11.97 9.88
N LEU A 97 -3.39 -12.37 8.82
CA LEU A 97 -3.47 -11.79 7.48
C LEU A 97 -4.02 -12.76 6.43
N VAL A 98 -4.32 -14.00 6.82
CA VAL A 98 -5.00 -14.99 5.96
C VAL A 98 -6.45 -14.52 5.74
N PRO A 99 -6.98 -14.57 4.50
CA PRO A 99 -8.33 -14.09 4.17
C PRO A 99 -9.46 -14.81 4.91
#